data_AF-A0A6C0JAE1-F1
#
_entry.id   AF-A0A6C0JAE1-F1
#
_cell.length_a   1.000
_cell.length_b   1.000
_cell.length_c   1.000
_cell.angle_alpha   90.00
_cell.angle_beta   90.00
_cell.angle_gamma   90.00
#
_symmetry.space_group_name_H-M   'P 1'
#
loop_
_entity.id
_entity.type
_entity.pdbx_description
1 polymer ?
#
loop_
_entity_poly.entity_id
_entity_poly.type
_entity_poly.pdbx_seq_one_letter_code
_entity_poly.pdbx_strand_id
1 'polypeptide(L)'
;MKIGLLIPCTSRNREWSDIKESYLYKYTIRSLLVTYDKEHTYKFYVGIDKNDKIYDNEDNKGYLIKLCSVMKNVEIEFIYMDDIQKGHLTVMWNKLFKTAFDDDCNYFFQCGDDIQFQTKGWVNTCISTQMQNNDICLTGPLDVNNTRLLTQSFVSRKHMELFGYYFPPEIINWFCDDWINEVYRGLNKFVPLRNYVCNNLGGQPRYDINNDTIHTQTQFKDSNMKMRKKCNELVKRDIERNIQK
;
A
#
# COMPACT_ATOMS: atom_id res chain seq x y z
N MET A 1 5.67 -6.59 -17.90
CA MET A 1 6.20 -6.44 -16.53
C MET A 1 5.26 -7.14 -15.55
N LYS A 2 5.78 -7.69 -14.45
CA LYS A 2 5.01 -8.27 -13.34
C LYS A 2 4.86 -7.21 -12.23
N ILE A 3 3.63 -6.89 -11.84
CA ILE A 3 3.29 -5.89 -10.83
C ILE A 3 2.68 -6.59 -9.62
N GLY A 4 3.23 -6.34 -8.44
CA GLY A 4 2.67 -6.78 -7.17
C GLY A 4 1.81 -5.70 -6.52
N LEU A 5 0.53 -5.97 -6.26
CA LEU A 5 -0.33 -5.08 -5.47
C LEU A 5 -0.31 -5.54 -4.01
N LEU A 6 0.07 -4.66 -3.09
CA LEU A 6 0.34 -4.99 -1.69
C LEU A 6 -0.80 -4.45 -0.81
N ILE A 7 -1.70 -5.33 -0.36
CA ILE A 7 -2.97 -4.92 0.25
C ILE A 7 -3.26 -5.68 1.55
N PRO A 8 -2.96 -5.10 2.73
CA PRO A 8 -3.46 -5.58 4.01
C PRO A 8 -4.97 -5.35 4.13
N CYS A 9 -5.68 -6.40 4.51
CA CYS A 9 -7.14 -6.45 4.61
C CYS A 9 -7.58 -6.94 5.99
N THR A 10 -8.68 -6.39 6.49
CA THR A 10 -9.36 -6.91 7.68
C THR A 10 -10.84 -6.58 7.64
N SER A 11 -11.69 -7.51 8.08
CA SER A 11 -13.12 -7.28 8.30
C SER A 11 -13.45 -6.88 9.74
N ARG A 12 -12.43 -6.66 10.57
CA ARG A 12 -12.60 -6.20 11.95
C ARG A 12 -13.41 -4.91 11.99
N ASN A 13 -14.37 -4.85 12.91
CA ASN A 13 -15.30 -3.73 13.09
C ASN A 13 -16.14 -3.41 11.84
N ARG A 14 -16.34 -4.38 10.95
CA ARG A 14 -17.23 -4.27 9.80
C ARG A 14 -18.41 -5.19 9.99
N GLU A 15 -19.61 -4.70 9.75
CA GLU A 15 -20.85 -5.49 9.73
C GLU A 15 -21.04 -6.18 8.37
N TRP A 16 -19.97 -6.78 7.84
CA TRP A 16 -20.03 -7.52 6.59
C TRP A 16 -20.40 -8.98 6.81
N SER A 17 -21.15 -9.51 5.85
CA SER A 17 -21.53 -10.94 5.79
C SER A 17 -21.03 -11.65 4.52
N ASP A 18 -20.76 -10.92 3.45
CA ASP A 18 -20.32 -11.42 2.15
C ASP A 18 -19.07 -10.66 1.68
N ILE A 19 -18.13 -11.33 1.01
CA ILE A 19 -16.94 -10.71 0.42
C ILE A 19 -17.28 -9.57 -0.56
N LYS A 20 -18.46 -9.57 -1.18
CA LYS A 20 -18.92 -8.52 -2.09
C LYS A 20 -19.23 -7.20 -1.39
N GLU A 21 -19.43 -7.23 -0.08
CA GLU A 21 -19.58 -6.03 0.76
C GLU A 21 -18.22 -5.44 1.14
N SER A 22 -17.16 -6.25 1.07
CA SER A 22 -15.81 -5.83 1.42
C SER A 22 -15.32 -4.70 0.53
N TYR A 23 -14.51 -3.82 1.12
CA TYR A 23 -13.86 -2.74 0.38
C TYR A 23 -12.92 -3.28 -0.69
N LEU A 24 -12.18 -4.35 -0.38
CA LEU A 24 -11.29 -5.01 -1.32
C LEU A 24 -12.01 -5.36 -2.63
N TYR A 25 -13.18 -6.00 -2.54
CA TYR A 25 -13.97 -6.31 -3.72
C TYR A 25 -14.59 -5.05 -4.34
N LYS A 26 -15.35 -4.28 -3.54
CA LYS A 26 -16.23 -3.22 -4.02
C LYS A 26 -15.47 -2.07 -4.69
N TYR A 27 -14.34 -1.70 -4.09
CA TYR A 27 -13.57 -0.54 -4.51
C TYR A 27 -12.30 -0.97 -5.23
N THR A 28 -11.45 -1.78 -4.62
CA THR A 28 -10.10 -2.00 -5.12
C THR A 28 -10.05 -2.94 -6.32
N ILE A 29 -10.44 -4.21 -6.16
CA ILE A 29 -10.38 -5.20 -7.25
C ILE A 29 -11.24 -4.76 -8.43
N ARG A 30 -12.52 -4.39 -8.19
CA ARG A 30 -13.43 -4.02 -9.28
C ARG A 30 -12.94 -2.83 -10.10
N SER A 31 -12.43 -1.79 -9.44
CA SER A 31 -11.97 -0.61 -10.18
C SER A 31 -10.61 -0.85 -10.85
N LEU A 32 -9.71 -1.65 -10.24
CA LEU A 32 -8.46 -2.04 -10.89
C LEU A 32 -8.74 -2.81 -12.17
N LEU A 33 -9.61 -3.82 -12.13
CA LEU A 33 -9.96 -4.67 -13.26
C LEU A 33 -10.58 -3.91 -14.45
N VAL A 34 -11.04 -2.67 -14.24
CA VAL A 34 -11.55 -1.79 -15.30
C VAL A 34 -10.49 -0.80 -15.79
N THR A 35 -9.48 -0.49 -14.97
CA THR A 35 -8.50 0.57 -15.21
C THR A 35 -7.09 0.11 -15.55
N TYR A 36 -6.76 -1.17 -15.29
CA TYR A 36 -5.43 -1.72 -15.51
C TYR A 36 -5.02 -1.82 -16.98
N ASP A 37 -3.71 -1.80 -17.21
CA ASP A 37 -3.07 -1.90 -18.52
C ASP A 37 -2.77 -3.38 -18.83
N LYS A 38 -3.50 -3.96 -19.80
CA LYS A 38 -3.63 -5.43 -20.00
C LYS A 38 -2.41 -6.15 -20.55
N GLU A 39 -1.37 -5.43 -20.93
CA GLU A 39 -0.08 -5.94 -21.40
C GLU A 39 0.84 -6.42 -20.26
N HIS A 40 0.46 -6.16 -19.02
CA HIS A 40 1.22 -6.56 -17.85
C HIS A 40 0.58 -7.73 -17.10
N THR A 41 1.35 -8.30 -16.17
CA THR A 41 0.87 -9.31 -15.23
C THR A 41 0.72 -8.69 -13.85
N TYR A 42 -0.39 -8.97 -13.20
CA TYR A 42 -0.75 -8.42 -11.90
C TYR A 42 -0.97 -9.55 -10.92
N LYS A 43 -0.36 -9.43 -9.75
CA LYS A 43 -0.63 -10.33 -8.63
C LYS A 43 -1.01 -9.50 -7.41
N PHE A 44 -2.22 -9.73 -6.91
CA PHE A 44 -2.66 -9.18 -5.64
C PHE A 44 -2.08 -10.03 -4.51
N TYR A 45 -1.27 -9.41 -3.65
CA TYR A 45 -0.78 -10.01 -2.42
C TYR A 45 -1.63 -9.44 -1.28
N VAL A 46 -2.64 -10.21 -0.87
CA VAL A 46 -3.66 -9.79 0.09
C VAL A 46 -3.30 -10.31 1.47
N GLY A 47 -2.93 -9.39 2.37
CA GLY A 47 -2.63 -9.71 3.75
C GLY A 47 -3.89 -9.92 4.56
N ILE A 48 -4.06 -11.07 5.20
CA ILE A 48 -5.27 -11.41 5.98
C ILE A 48 -4.92 -11.90 7.38
N ASP A 49 -5.85 -11.68 8.30
CA ASP A 49 -5.76 -12.23 9.63
C ASP A 49 -6.37 -13.64 9.69
N LYS A 50 -5.74 -14.55 10.43
CA LYS A 50 -6.34 -15.85 10.74
C LYS A 50 -7.66 -15.66 11.50
N ASN A 51 -8.66 -16.45 11.14
CA ASN A 51 -10.04 -16.36 11.61
C ASN A 51 -10.76 -15.04 11.27
N ASP A 52 -10.27 -14.26 10.28
CA ASP A 52 -11.04 -13.14 9.74
C ASP A 52 -12.34 -13.66 9.13
N LYS A 53 -13.48 -13.19 9.62
CA LYS A 53 -14.81 -13.73 9.24
C LYS A 53 -15.13 -13.62 7.75
N ILE A 54 -14.52 -12.67 7.04
CA ILE A 54 -14.73 -12.48 5.60
C ILE A 54 -13.55 -13.04 4.81
N TYR A 55 -12.33 -12.66 5.18
CA TYR A 55 -11.15 -12.91 4.35
C TYR A 55 -10.50 -14.27 4.63
N ASP A 56 -10.68 -14.86 5.81
CA ASP A 56 -10.26 -16.22 6.13
C ASP A 56 -11.41 -17.22 6.00
N ASN A 57 -12.08 -17.16 4.84
CA ASN A 57 -13.19 -18.05 4.48
C ASN A 57 -12.95 -18.58 3.05
N GLU A 58 -12.97 -19.90 2.88
CA GLU A 58 -12.60 -20.54 1.61
C GLU A 58 -13.56 -20.23 0.46
N ASP A 59 -14.85 -20.08 0.73
CA ASP A 59 -15.83 -19.70 -0.30
C ASP A 59 -15.57 -18.26 -0.79
N ASN A 60 -15.29 -17.34 0.13
CA ASN A 60 -14.95 -15.95 -0.18
C ASN A 60 -13.62 -15.83 -0.92
N LYS A 61 -12.58 -16.57 -0.50
CA LYS A 61 -11.30 -16.63 -1.21
C LYS A 61 -11.49 -17.21 -2.62
N GLY A 62 -12.20 -18.34 -2.72
CA GLY A 62 -12.51 -19.01 -3.99
C GLY A 62 -13.27 -18.11 -4.97
N TYR A 63 -14.20 -17.28 -4.46
CA TYR A 63 -14.89 -16.29 -5.27
C TYR A 63 -13.94 -15.24 -5.85
N LEU A 64 -13.04 -14.66 -5.05
CA LEU A 64 -12.08 -13.66 -5.54
C LEU A 64 -11.02 -14.27 -6.48
N ILE A 65 -10.56 -15.49 -6.20
CA ILE A 65 -9.65 -16.24 -7.08
C ILE A 65 -10.30 -16.44 -8.45
N LYS A 66 -11.54 -16.93 -8.48
CA LYS A 66 -12.30 -17.14 -9.72
C LYS A 66 -12.55 -15.82 -10.47
N LEU A 67 -12.83 -14.74 -9.75
CA LEU A 67 -13.00 -13.42 -10.34
C LEU A 67 -11.71 -12.92 -11.01
N CYS A 68 -10.56 -13.12 -10.37
CA CYS A 68 -9.28 -12.72 -10.95
C CYS A 68 -8.88 -13.64 -12.13
N SER A 69 -9.13 -14.94 -12.03
CA SER A 69 -8.71 -15.91 -13.05
C SER A 69 -9.40 -15.75 -14.41
N VAL A 70 -10.58 -15.13 -14.47
CA VAL A 70 -11.25 -14.81 -15.74
C VAL A 70 -10.68 -13.55 -16.40
N MET A 71 -9.86 -12.79 -15.69
CA MET A 71 -9.24 -11.56 -16.18
C MET A 71 -7.86 -11.88 -16.76
N LYS A 72 -7.50 -11.15 -17.82
CA LYS A 72 -6.22 -11.35 -18.49
C LYS A 72 -5.07 -10.99 -17.56
N ASN A 73 -4.19 -11.95 -17.28
CA ASN A 73 -2.95 -11.78 -16.53
C ASN A 73 -3.15 -11.23 -15.10
N VAL A 74 -4.23 -11.64 -14.42
CA VAL A 74 -4.50 -11.22 -13.03
C VAL A 74 -4.61 -12.43 -12.12
N GLU A 75 -3.83 -12.40 -11.04
CA GLU A 75 -3.81 -13.43 -9.99
C GLU A 75 -4.01 -12.78 -8.62
N ILE A 76 -4.44 -13.57 -7.65
CA ILE A 76 -4.59 -13.16 -6.26
C ILE A 76 -4.05 -14.26 -5.34
N GLU A 77 -3.31 -13.85 -4.34
CA GLU A 77 -2.78 -14.71 -3.28
C GLU A 77 -3.12 -14.11 -1.92
N PHE A 78 -3.54 -14.96 -1.00
CA PHE A 78 -3.84 -14.59 0.38
C PHE A 78 -2.67 -15.00 1.28
N ILE A 79 -2.13 -14.04 2.03
CA ILE A 79 -0.98 -14.22 2.90
C ILE A 79 -1.42 -13.96 4.33
N TYR A 80 -1.26 -14.95 5.20
CA TYR A 80 -1.56 -14.79 6.61
C TYR A 80 -0.59 -13.84 7.30
N MET A 81 -1.12 -12.89 8.07
CA MET A 81 -0.37 -11.92 8.88
C MET A 81 -0.12 -12.43 10.30
N ASP A 82 0.03 -13.76 10.44
CA ASP A 82 0.43 -14.41 11.67
C ASP A 82 1.74 -13.81 12.19
N ASP A 83 1.87 -13.75 13.52
CA ASP A 83 3.01 -13.21 14.27
C ASP A 83 3.30 -11.71 14.06
N ILE A 84 2.40 -10.98 13.42
CA ILE A 84 2.46 -9.52 13.34
C ILE A 84 1.49 -8.92 14.35
N GLN A 85 1.99 -8.01 15.18
CA GLN A 85 1.15 -7.28 16.12
C GLN A 85 0.02 -6.56 15.37
N LYS A 86 -1.22 -6.70 15.85
CA LYS A 86 -2.39 -6.05 15.25
C LYS A 86 -2.17 -4.54 15.15
N GLY A 87 -2.48 -3.98 13.98
CA GLY A 87 -2.27 -2.56 13.69
C GLY A 87 -0.84 -2.17 13.32
N HIS A 88 0.14 -3.10 13.35
CA HIS A 88 1.50 -2.85 12.85
C HIS A 88 1.56 -2.97 11.32
N LEU A 89 0.88 -2.02 10.69
CA LEU A 89 0.59 -1.98 9.27
C LEU A 89 1.83 -1.94 8.38
N THR A 90 2.90 -1.24 8.80
CA THR A 90 4.16 -1.20 8.03
C THR A 90 4.81 -2.57 7.91
N VAL A 91 4.80 -3.38 8.97
CA VAL A 91 5.35 -4.75 8.96
C VAL A 91 4.48 -5.66 8.10
N MET A 92 3.15 -5.46 8.10
CA MET A 92 2.25 -6.16 7.17
C MET A 92 2.60 -5.84 5.71
N TRP A 93 2.75 -4.55 5.35
CA TRP A 93 3.17 -4.17 4.01
C TRP A 93 4.57 -4.68 3.66
N ASN A 94 5.51 -4.68 4.62
CA ASN A 94 6.85 -5.22 4.39
C ASN A 94 6.83 -6.73 4.10
N LYS A 95 5.98 -7.50 4.79
CA LYS A 95 5.80 -8.94 4.52
C LYS A 95 5.26 -9.17 3.11
N LEU A 96 4.24 -8.40 2.71
CA LEU A 96 3.68 -8.47 1.36
C LEU A 96 4.72 -8.05 0.31
N PHE A 97 5.44 -6.96 0.55
CA PHE A 97 6.47 -6.46 -0.35
C PHE A 97 7.59 -7.48 -0.54
N LYS A 98 8.09 -8.07 0.54
CA LYS A 98 9.11 -9.11 0.47
C LYS A 98 8.62 -10.30 -0.33
N THR A 99 7.41 -10.77 -0.08
CA THR A 99 6.82 -11.90 -0.82
C THR A 99 6.74 -11.58 -2.32
N ALA A 100 6.22 -10.40 -2.67
CA ALA A 100 6.17 -9.96 -4.06
C ALA A 100 7.57 -9.81 -4.70
N PHE A 101 8.55 -9.36 -3.92
CA PHE A 101 9.93 -9.19 -4.39
C PHE A 101 10.60 -10.53 -4.67
N ASP A 102 10.41 -11.51 -3.78
CA ASP A 102 10.90 -12.89 -3.95
C ASP A 102 10.19 -13.59 -5.12
N ASP A 103 8.94 -13.21 -5.42
CA ASP A 103 8.16 -13.64 -6.58
C ASP A 103 8.55 -12.93 -7.90
N ASP A 104 9.72 -12.29 -7.97
CA ASP A 104 10.23 -11.62 -9.18
C ASP A 104 9.32 -10.51 -9.76
N CYS A 105 8.46 -9.88 -8.94
CA CYS A 105 7.73 -8.68 -9.39
C CYS A 105 8.72 -7.57 -9.78
N ASN A 106 8.50 -6.90 -10.92
CA ASN A 106 9.32 -5.78 -11.38
C ASN A 106 8.96 -4.48 -10.66
N TYR A 107 7.67 -4.28 -10.38
CA TYR A 107 7.13 -3.09 -9.74
C TYR A 107 6.10 -3.46 -8.68
N PHE A 108 5.90 -2.54 -7.74
CA PHE A 108 5.10 -2.74 -6.55
C PHE A 108 4.17 -1.56 -6.37
N PHE A 109 2.91 -1.84 -6.12
CA PHE A 109 1.91 -0.84 -5.80
C PHE A 109 1.38 -1.11 -4.41
N GLN A 110 1.73 -0.24 -3.46
CA GLN A 110 1.16 -0.28 -2.11
C GLN A 110 -0.11 0.53 -2.09
N CYS A 111 -1.19 -0.09 -1.57
CA CYS A 111 -2.42 0.62 -1.31
C CYS A 111 -3.26 0.01 -0.19
N GLY A 112 -4.27 0.74 0.26
CA GLY A 112 -5.35 0.21 1.08
C GLY A 112 -6.30 -0.70 0.29
N ASP A 113 -7.16 -1.43 1.01
CA ASP A 113 -8.24 -2.23 0.43
C ASP A 113 -9.46 -1.39 0.01
N ASP A 114 -9.44 -0.10 0.31
CA ASP A 114 -10.49 0.90 0.17
C ASP A 114 -10.25 1.91 -0.97
N ILE A 115 -9.36 1.58 -1.91
CA ILE A 115 -8.96 2.49 -2.97
C ILE A 115 -9.75 2.22 -4.26
N GLN A 116 -10.42 3.25 -4.77
CA GLN A 116 -11.06 3.21 -6.08
C GLN A 116 -10.15 3.88 -7.14
N PHE A 117 -9.72 3.12 -8.14
CA PHE A 117 -9.00 3.63 -9.31
C PHE A 117 -9.97 4.23 -10.33
N GLN A 118 -9.70 5.45 -10.79
CA GLN A 118 -10.65 6.20 -11.63
C GLN A 118 -10.15 6.45 -13.07
N THR A 119 -8.85 6.38 -13.31
CA THR A 119 -8.22 6.72 -14.60
C THR A 119 -7.50 5.52 -15.21
N LYS A 120 -7.65 5.29 -16.52
CA LYS A 120 -6.91 4.25 -17.27
C LYS A 120 -5.50 4.71 -17.64
N GLY A 121 -4.60 3.79 -17.97
CA GLY A 121 -3.22 4.11 -18.40
C GLY A 121 -2.26 4.43 -17.25
N TRP A 122 -2.74 4.40 -16.01
CA TRP A 122 -1.96 4.85 -14.86
C TRP A 122 -0.77 3.94 -14.55
N VAL A 123 -0.86 2.64 -14.87
CA VAL A 123 0.22 1.68 -14.62
C VAL A 123 1.34 1.90 -15.63
N ASN A 124 1.00 2.01 -16.91
CA ASN A 124 1.94 2.35 -17.97
C ASN A 124 2.66 3.67 -17.71
N THR A 125 1.93 4.68 -17.23
CA THR A 125 2.54 5.96 -16.86
C THR A 125 3.47 5.81 -15.66
N CYS A 126 3.07 5.07 -14.60
CA CYS A 126 3.96 4.80 -13.46
C CYS A 126 5.25 4.12 -13.91
N ILE A 127 5.16 3.08 -14.76
CA ILE A 127 6.33 2.35 -15.27
C ILE A 127 7.22 3.26 -16.11
N SER A 128 6.64 4.04 -17.03
CA SER A 128 7.39 4.98 -17.85
C SER A 128 8.10 6.04 -16.99
N THR A 129 7.44 6.55 -15.96
CA THR A 129 8.02 7.49 -14.99
C THR A 129 9.17 6.84 -14.22
N GLN A 130 9.03 5.59 -13.78
CA GLN A 130 10.13 4.85 -13.14
C GLN A 130 11.33 4.72 -14.09
N MET A 131 11.13 4.24 -15.31
CA MET A 131 12.21 4.05 -16.29
C MET A 131 12.94 5.36 -16.60
N GLN A 132 12.21 6.47 -16.77
CA GLN A 132 12.79 7.81 -16.99
C GLN A 132 13.63 8.31 -15.80
N ASN A 133 13.42 7.75 -14.61
CA ASN A 133 14.12 8.08 -13.38
C ASN A 133 15.12 6.98 -12.96
N ASN A 134 15.55 6.13 -13.89
CA ASN A 134 16.44 4.98 -13.66
C ASN A 134 15.88 4.01 -12.60
N ASP A 135 14.56 3.81 -12.62
CA ASP A 135 13.78 3.02 -11.66
C ASP A 135 13.91 3.49 -10.20
N ILE A 136 14.41 4.70 -9.97
CA ILE A 136 14.56 5.29 -8.64
C ILE A 136 13.66 6.53 -8.55
N CYS A 137 12.36 6.32 -8.38
CA CYS A 137 11.44 7.35 -7.92
C CYS A 137 10.27 6.78 -7.12
N LEU A 138 9.57 7.68 -6.41
CA LEU A 138 8.24 7.43 -5.89
C LEU A 138 7.23 8.07 -6.85
N THR A 139 6.34 7.26 -7.40
CA THR A 139 5.25 7.73 -8.26
C THR A 139 3.93 7.08 -7.87
N GLY A 140 2.85 7.41 -8.55
CA GLY A 140 1.51 6.90 -8.25
C GLY A 140 0.41 7.89 -8.58
N PRO A 141 -0.85 7.43 -8.65
CA PRO A 141 -2.01 8.29 -8.82
C PRO A 141 -2.23 9.16 -7.57
N LEU A 142 -2.78 10.36 -7.76
CA LEU A 142 -3.17 11.23 -6.65
C LEU A 142 -4.48 10.78 -6.03
N ASP A 143 -4.55 10.79 -4.71
CA ASP A 143 -5.81 10.63 -3.98
C ASP A 143 -6.59 11.94 -4.03
N VAL A 144 -7.81 11.90 -4.58
CA VAL A 144 -8.68 13.10 -4.67
C VAL A 144 -9.04 13.66 -3.30
N ASN A 145 -8.97 12.84 -2.24
CA ASN A 145 -9.24 13.25 -0.87
C ASN A 145 -7.97 13.75 -0.14
N ASN A 146 -6.78 13.50 -0.69
CA ASN A 146 -5.51 13.96 -0.13
C ASN A 146 -4.46 14.15 -1.22
N THR A 147 -4.40 15.35 -1.80
CA THR A 147 -3.44 15.70 -2.85
C THR A 147 -2.06 16.10 -2.31
N ARG A 148 -1.90 16.19 -0.98
CA ARG A 148 -0.65 16.62 -0.33
C ARG A 148 0.41 15.52 -0.34
N LEU A 149 -0.02 14.28 -0.10
CA LEU A 149 0.83 13.10 0.00
C LEU A 149 0.39 12.06 -1.03
N LEU A 150 1.35 11.31 -1.60
CA LEU A 150 1.03 10.02 -2.20
C LEU A 150 0.72 9.04 -1.08
N THR A 151 -0.56 8.76 -0.86
CA THR A 151 -1.04 7.74 0.09
C THR A 151 -1.06 6.35 -0.53
N GLN A 152 -1.02 6.27 -1.86
CA GLN A 152 -0.89 5.04 -2.63
C GLN A 152 0.35 5.18 -3.50
N SER A 153 1.29 4.25 -3.36
CA SER A 153 2.64 4.45 -3.88
C SER A 153 3.06 3.34 -4.84
N PHE A 154 3.76 3.74 -5.90
CA PHE A 154 4.31 2.86 -6.92
C PHE A 154 5.83 2.96 -6.96
N VAL A 155 6.51 1.84 -6.74
CA VAL A 155 7.97 1.74 -6.68
C VAL A 155 8.48 0.57 -7.52
N SER A 156 9.76 0.63 -7.92
CA SER A 156 10.44 -0.50 -8.57
C SER A 156 11.14 -1.39 -7.52
N ARG A 157 11.77 -2.48 -8.00
CA ARG A 157 12.70 -3.30 -7.19
C ARG A 157 13.84 -2.51 -6.54
N LYS A 158 14.26 -1.38 -7.12
CA LYS A 158 15.31 -0.52 -6.54
C LYS A 158 14.94 0.03 -5.17
N HIS A 159 13.65 0.15 -4.84
CA HIS A 159 13.22 0.53 -3.50
C HIS A 159 13.74 -0.44 -2.42
N MET A 160 13.68 -1.75 -2.68
CA MET A 160 14.23 -2.77 -1.78
C MET A 160 15.74 -2.60 -1.61
N GLU A 161 16.47 -2.31 -2.69
CA GLU A 161 17.94 -2.12 -2.64
C GLU A 161 18.33 -0.87 -1.84
N LEU A 162 17.52 0.19 -1.91
CA LEU A 162 17.74 1.45 -1.20
C LEU A 162 17.47 1.32 0.30
N PHE A 163 16.34 0.72 0.68
CA PHE A 163 15.83 0.79 2.06
C PHE A 163 15.78 -0.55 2.79
N GLY A 164 15.68 -1.68 2.07
CA GLY A 164 15.55 -3.03 2.65
C GLY A 164 14.15 -3.37 3.19
N TYR A 165 13.19 -2.46 3.00
CA TYR A 165 11.78 -2.61 3.38
C TYR A 165 10.92 -1.71 2.49
N TYR A 166 9.59 -1.85 2.55
CA TYR A 166 8.68 -0.89 1.92
C TYR A 166 8.48 0.35 2.80
N PHE A 167 8.33 0.10 4.11
CA PHE A 167 8.24 1.13 5.14
C PHE A 167 9.15 0.76 6.32
N PRO A 168 9.73 1.74 7.03
CA PRO A 168 10.55 1.47 8.20
C PRO A 168 9.70 0.75 9.26
N PRO A 169 10.12 -0.45 9.74
CA PRO A 169 9.33 -1.23 10.69
C PRO A 169 9.15 -0.51 12.05
N GLU A 170 9.95 0.53 12.32
CA GLU A 170 9.82 1.35 13.52
C GLU A 170 8.56 2.22 13.53
N ILE A 171 7.95 2.49 12.37
CA ILE A 171 6.65 3.15 12.28
C ILE A 171 5.57 2.08 12.36
N ILE A 172 4.58 2.20 13.24
CA ILE A 172 3.55 1.15 13.38
C ILE A 172 2.47 1.28 12.30
N ASN A 173 1.90 2.47 12.13
CA ASN A 173 0.78 2.72 11.22
C ASN A 173 0.83 4.12 10.60
N TRP A 174 0.42 5.15 11.35
CA TRP A 174 0.44 6.54 10.92
C TRP A 174 1.87 7.01 10.65
N PHE A 175 2.02 8.03 9.79
CA PHE A 175 3.29 8.59 9.33
C PHE A 175 4.11 7.71 8.36
N CYS A 176 3.64 6.52 7.97
CA CYS A 176 4.33 5.75 6.92
C CYS A 176 4.30 6.48 5.56
N ASP A 177 3.16 7.10 5.23
CA ASP A 177 3.00 7.92 4.03
C ASP A 177 3.87 9.17 4.09
N ASP A 178 3.94 9.85 5.26
CA ASP A 178 4.85 10.97 5.47
C ASP A 178 6.30 10.52 5.23
N TRP A 179 6.75 9.41 5.83
CA TRP A 179 8.12 8.92 5.63
C TRP A 179 8.45 8.67 4.16
N ILE A 180 7.61 7.94 3.41
CA ILE A 180 7.95 7.58 2.03
C ILE A 180 7.93 8.81 1.11
N ASN A 181 7.03 9.76 1.35
CA ASN A 181 7.00 11.01 0.60
C ASN A 181 8.26 11.85 0.91
N GLU A 182 8.59 12.04 2.18
CA GLU A 182 9.69 12.90 2.60
C GLU A 182 11.07 12.32 2.25
N VAL A 183 11.27 10.99 2.34
CA VAL A 183 12.55 10.37 1.93
C VAL A 183 12.79 10.56 0.43
N TYR A 184 11.77 10.36 -0.40
CA TYR A 184 11.90 10.57 -1.85
C TYR A 184 11.96 12.05 -2.25
N ARG A 185 11.32 12.96 -1.50
CA ARG A 185 11.52 14.42 -1.68
C ARG A 185 12.96 14.82 -1.37
N GLY A 186 13.51 14.34 -0.25
CA GLY A 186 14.90 14.61 0.13
C GLY A 186 15.93 14.07 -0.87
N LEU A 187 15.58 13.02 -1.61
CA LEU A 187 16.39 12.47 -2.71
C LEU A 187 16.13 13.16 -4.07
N ASN A 188 15.23 14.15 -4.16
CA ASN A 188 14.74 14.73 -5.42
C ASN A 188 14.15 13.71 -6.40
N LYS A 189 13.48 12.69 -5.86
CA LYS A 189 12.91 11.54 -6.60
C LYS A 189 11.42 11.33 -6.33
N PHE A 190 10.72 12.40 -5.95
CA PHE A 190 9.26 12.39 -5.75
C PHE A 190 8.53 12.89 -7.01
N VAL A 191 7.82 12.00 -7.71
CA VAL A 191 7.25 12.25 -9.05
C VAL A 191 5.79 11.76 -9.14
N PRO A 192 4.84 12.44 -8.49
CA PRO A 192 3.41 12.05 -8.50
C PRO A 192 2.74 12.28 -9.87
N LEU A 193 1.76 11.44 -10.21
CA LEU A 193 1.03 11.51 -11.48
C LEU A 193 -0.18 12.44 -11.39
N ARG A 194 0.00 13.71 -11.75
CA ARG A 194 -1.03 14.76 -11.56
C ARG A 194 -2.35 14.54 -12.31
N ASN A 195 -2.34 13.79 -13.41
CA ASN A 195 -3.52 13.55 -14.25
C ASN A 195 -4.18 12.18 -14.02
N TYR A 196 -3.66 11.40 -13.07
CA TYR A 196 -4.14 10.07 -12.76
C TYR A 196 -4.58 10.04 -11.31
N VAL A 197 -5.82 9.62 -11.07
CA VAL A 197 -6.45 9.79 -9.76
C VAL A 197 -7.06 8.50 -9.23
N CYS A 198 -7.04 8.40 -7.92
CA CYS A 198 -7.73 7.40 -7.13
C CYS A 198 -8.53 8.07 -6.01
N ASN A 199 -9.43 7.33 -5.38
CA ASN A 199 -10.29 7.83 -4.32
C ASN A 199 -10.24 6.88 -3.14
N ASN A 200 -9.77 7.36 -1.98
CA ASN A 200 -9.81 6.61 -0.74
C ASN A 200 -11.21 6.67 -0.11
N LEU A 201 -11.88 5.52 -0.06
CA LEU A 201 -13.26 5.38 0.42
C LEU A 201 -13.35 4.74 1.82
N GLY A 202 -12.24 4.70 2.56
CA GLY A 202 -12.05 3.99 3.83
C GLY A 202 -12.85 4.51 5.03
N GLY A 203 -13.45 5.69 4.91
CA GLY A 203 -14.22 6.32 5.98
C GLY A 203 -13.34 6.77 7.15
N GLN A 204 -13.80 6.50 8.38
CA GLN A 204 -13.07 6.87 9.61
C GLN A 204 -11.74 6.12 9.72
N PRO A 205 -10.72 6.71 10.37
CA PRO A 205 -9.44 6.04 10.60
C PRO A 205 -9.60 4.66 11.24
N ARG A 206 -8.87 3.68 10.69
CA ARG A 206 -8.91 2.28 11.15
C ARG A 206 -8.04 1.99 12.37
N TYR A 207 -7.07 2.87 12.66
CA TYR A 207 -6.05 2.66 13.68
C TYR A 207 -5.82 3.92 14.50
N ASP A 208 -5.57 3.72 15.79
CA ASP A 208 -5.00 4.74 16.65
C ASP A 208 -3.50 4.90 16.38
N ILE A 209 -2.97 6.11 16.56
CA ILE A 209 -1.54 6.41 16.34
C ILE A 209 -0.70 5.51 17.25
N ASN A 210 0.21 4.73 16.68
CA ASN A 210 1.03 3.74 17.39
C ASN A 210 0.25 2.67 18.17
N ASN A 211 -1.03 2.49 17.90
CA ASN A 211 -1.94 1.71 18.74
C ASN A 211 -2.06 2.25 20.18
N ASP A 212 -1.71 3.52 20.41
CA ASP A 212 -1.90 4.17 21.71
C ASP A 212 -3.39 4.47 21.92
N THR A 213 -3.93 4.14 23.09
CA THR A 213 -5.31 4.55 23.42
C THR A 213 -5.35 6.05 23.72
N ILE A 214 -5.96 6.82 22.82
CA ILE A 214 -6.04 8.27 22.92
C ILE A 214 -7.44 8.68 23.37
N HIS A 215 -7.54 9.27 24.56
CA HIS A 215 -8.82 9.68 25.16
C HIS A 215 -9.05 11.19 25.09
N THR A 216 -8.01 11.98 24.80
CA THR A 216 -8.07 13.44 24.83
C THR A 216 -7.36 14.08 23.64
N GLN A 217 -7.79 15.28 23.28
CA GLN A 217 -7.15 16.05 22.21
C GLN A 217 -5.68 16.38 22.52
N THR A 218 -5.32 16.55 23.79
CA THR A 218 -3.94 16.80 24.21
C THR A 218 -3.07 15.57 23.97
N GLN A 219 -3.51 14.38 24.40
CA GLN A 219 -2.80 13.12 24.13
C GLN A 219 -2.64 12.88 22.63
N PHE A 220 -3.66 13.21 21.83
CA PHE A 220 -3.60 13.13 20.38
C PHE A 220 -2.49 14.01 19.80
N LYS A 221 -2.43 15.29 20.22
CA LYS A 221 -1.41 16.25 19.78
C LYS A 221 0.00 15.79 20.17
N ASP A 222 0.16 15.29 21.39
CA ASP A 222 1.45 14.81 21.89
C ASP A 222 1.93 13.57 21.14
N SER A 223 1.04 12.60 20.89
CA SER A 223 1.37 11.41 20.09
C SER A 223 1.76 11.78 18.66
N ASN A 224 1.01 12.69 18.01
CA ASN A 224 1.37 13.24 16.71
C ASN A 224 2.74 13.92 16.69
N MET A 225 3.06 14.73 17.71
CA MET A 225 4.34 15.44 17.78
C MET A 225 5.51 14.46 17.94
N LYS A 226 5.36 13.47 18.82
CA LYS A 226 6.36 12.40 19.02
C LYS A 226 6.59 11.63 17.72
N MET A 227 5.51 11.26 17.03
CA MET A 227 5.62 10.52 15.77
C MET A 227 6.20 11.33 14.63
N ARG A 228 5.87 12.62 14.54
CA ARG A 228 6.51 13.52 13.57
C ARG A 228 8.02 13.59 13.79
N LYS A 229 8.47 13.74 15.04
CA LYS A 229 9.89 13.77 15.37
C LYS A 229 10.58 12.46 14.96
N LYS A 230 10.01 11.32 15.37
CA LYS A 230 10.52 9.99 15.01
C LYS A 230 10.57 9.77 13.50
N CYS A 231 9.51 10.16 12.77
CA CYS A 231 9.47 10.08 11.31
C CYS A 231 10.60 10.89 10.67
N ASN A 232 10.83 12.13 11.12
CA ASN A 232 11.90 12.98 10.60
C ASN A 232 13.29 12.37 10.85
N GLU A 233 13.52 11.77 12.02
CA GLU A 233 14.77 11.06 12.34
C GLU A 233 14.99 9.87 11.40
N LEU A 234 13.95 9.08 11.11
CA LEU A 234 14.01 7.97 10.17
C LEU A 234 14.26 8.43 8.73
N VAL A 235 13.59 9.50 8.28
CA VAL A 235 13.81 10.11 6.96
C VAL A 235 15.26 10.53 6.80
N LYS A 236 15.81 11.27 7.78
CA LYS A 236 17.21 11.71 7.76
C LYS A 236 18.17 10.52 7.66
N ARG A 237 17.98 9.52 8.54
CA ARG A 237 18.79 8.30 8.54
C ARG A 237 18.79 7.60 7.19
N ASP A 238 17.62 7.45 6.57
CA ASP A 238 17.48 6.68 5.33
C ASP A 238 17.98 7.45 4.10
N ILE A 239 17.92 8.78 4.12
CA ILE A 239 18.60 9.61 3.12
C ILE A 239 20.13 9.48 3.25
N GLU A 240 20.67 9.63 4.46
CA GLU A 240 22.12 9.58 4.72
C GLU A 240 22.73 8.23 4.28
N ARG A 241 22.04 7.11 4.55
CA ARG A 241 22.45 5.77 4.11
C ARG A 241 22.55 5.61 2.59
N ASN A 242 21.79 6.39 1.83
CA ASN A 242 21.74 6.27 0.37
C ASN A 242 22.63 7.30 -0.35
N ILE A 243 23.01 8.39 0.31
CA ILE A 243 24.05 9.31 -0.20
C ILE A 243 25.45 8.69 -0.10
N GLN A 244 25.66 7.76 0.84
CA GLN A 244 26.96 7.11 1.09
C GLN A 244 27.24 5.86 0.23
N LYS A 245 26.27 5.43 -0.60
CA LYS A 245 26.40 4.28 -1.52
C LYS A 245 26.70 4.78 -2.94
#